data_AF-A0AAU9UKT5-F1
#
_entry.id   AF-A0AAU9UKT5-F1
#
_cell.length_a   1.000
_cell.length_b   1.000
_cell.length_c   1.000
_cell.angle_alpha   90.00
_cell.angle_beta   90.00
_cell.angle_gamma   90.00
#
_symmetry.space_group_name_H-M   'P 1'
#
loop_
_entity.id
_entity.type
_entity.pdbx_description
1 polymer ?
#
loop_
_entity_poly.entity_id
_entity_poly.type
_entity_poly.pdbx_seq_one_letter_code
_entity_poly.pdbx_strand_id
1 'polypeptide(L)'
;MSSLNSRQNVKHDILCHHLRCSQTVRAWFATDLFKHPHRLCDYLLSCPIAEVRVVFTKIIVFLAHFSVQDPPVSSGYGSWCSREEAASLSDQLLCSARALAAPPHAPHAPHAPHAHHADHRHLPLLFNLFHAYAMLGLCERHQLLRLKILDIVLTVCVEDTTSSLGKYQYPESAKIHQVVCALVRCCDVSARCQSANAGEGALPLPNPFADPQPAHAHGPRPSLSAAAADVLYNRTGSYMKKLTEECCGCEEGIRLLQFLCWENAGWSRMALAELLWQMAYAFCYELRRHADALTALLLMEDSWQHHRIHNAIKGVSEERPGLLETALSARSHYQKRAYACVKLVVGVMCRTPLAVRAVHAQPDARRRWRQLLAWLQDELDRYGPGGYGSYGTWSPPSISNETSSGYFLERSNSARKTLEKAYQLCPEEEEEEEDESREAGSGSGSGEAGDDSGDDEAPDDDEPAPRRLQLAPPAPPAPPAPPAPPAPQGP
;
A
#
# COMPACT_ATOMS: atom_id res chain seq x y z
N MET A 1 24.02 31.47 6.77
CA MET A 1 23.47 30.22 6.23
C MET A 1 22.98 30.37 4.78
N SER A 2 22.26 31.45 4.44
CA SER A 2 21.88 31.79 3.04
C SER A 2 23.04 31.96 2.04
N SER A 3 24.16 32.54 2.46
CA SER A 3 25.36 32.73 1.62
C SER A 3 26.19 31.44 1.39
N LEU A 4 26.08 30.45 2.29
CA LEU A 4 26.69 29.13 2.12
C LEU A 4 25.89 28.28 1.13
N ASN A 5 24.56 28.34 1.22
CA ASN A 5 23.65 27.64 0.33
C ASN A 5 23.77 28.16 -1.13
N SER A 6 23.92 29.47 -1.32
CA SER A 6 24.14 30.04 -2.66
C SER A 6 25.50 29.65 -3.26
N ARG A 7 26.58 29.63 -2.46
CA ARG A 7 27.91 29.22 -2.94
C ARG A 7 28.02 27.73 -3.21
N GLN A 8 27.32 26.88 -2.45
CA GLN A 8 27.26 25.43 -2.70
C GLN A 8 26.51 25.10 -3.99
N ASN A 9 25.38 25.79 -4.25
CA ASN A 9 24.64 25.65 -5.50
C ASN A 9 25.47 26.08 -6.71
N VAL A 10 26.17 27.22 -6.64
CA VAL A 10 27.04 27.68 -7.74
C VAL A 10 28.19 26.70 -8.03
N LYS A 11 28.81 26.11 -7.00
CA LYS A 11 29.88 25.11 -7.18
C LYS A 11 29.35 23.80 -7.77
N HIS A 12 28.17 23.37 -7.34
CA HIS A 12 27.47 22.22 -7.91
C HIS A 12 27.17 22.45 -9.40
N ASP A 13 26.67 23.63 -9.77
CA ASP A 13 26.30 23.94 -11.15
C ASP A 13 27.53 24.00 -12.09
N ILE A 14 28.64 24.56 -11.63
CA ILE A 14 29.93 24.54 -12.35
C ILE A 14 30.43 23.10 -12.53
N LEU A 15 30.39 22.29 -11.48
CA LEU A 15 30.79 20.88 -11.55
C LEU A 15 29.91 20.10 -12.53
N CYS A 16 28.59 20.25 -12.45
CA CYS A 16 27.64 19.61 -13.36
C CYS A 16 27.87 20.02 -14.82
N HIS A 17 28.23 21.29 -15.08
CA HIS A 17 28.59 21.73 -16.42
C HIS A 17 29.80 20.97 -16.97
N HIS A 18 30.87 20.85 -16.17
CA HIS A 18 32.06 20.08 -16.59
C HIS A 18 31.79 18.59 -16.75
N LEU A 19 31.03 17.99 -15.83
CA LEU A 19 30.64 16.58 -15.90
C LEU A 19 29.78 16.28 -17.12
N ARG A 20 28.93 17.21 -17.56
CA ARG A 20 28.11 17.06 -18.77
C ARG A 20 28.97 17.02 -20.03
N CYS A 21 29.94 17.92 -20.12
CA CYS A 21 30.64 18.20 -21.36
C CYS A 21 31.95 17.40 -21.55
N SER A 22 32.53 16.82 -20.49
CA SER A 22 33.84 16.18 -20.57
C SER A 22 33.87 14.77 -19.99
N GLN A 23 34.06 13.79 -20.87
CA GLN A 23 34.36 12.40 -20.51
C GLN A 23 35.61 12.29 -19.63
N THR A 24 36.66 13.07 -19.90
CA THR A 24 37.90 13.06 -19.10
C THR A 24 37.64 13.50 -17.66
N VAL A 25 36.80 14.52 -17.46
CA VAL A 25 36.43 14.97 -16.10
C VAL A 25 35.62 13.90 -15.37
N ARG A 26 34.66 13.27 -16.06
CA ARG A 26 33.88 12.16 -15.48
C ARG A 26 34.77 10.98 -15.07
N ALA A 27 35.68 10.56 -15.95
CA ALA A 27 36.63 9.49 -15.68
C ALA A 27 37.58 9.84 -14.52
N TRP A 28 38.09 11.08 -14.48
CA TRP A 28 38.95 11.54 -13.37
C TRP A 28 38.21 11.52 -12.03
N PHE A 29 36.99 12.08 -11.99
CA PHE A 29 36.17 12.11 -10.78
C PHE A 29 35.87 10.71 -10.28
N ALA A 30 35.43 9.81 -11.18
CA ALA A 30 35.16 8.42 -10.82
C ALA A 30 36.41 7.68 -10.37
N THR A 31 37.56 7.92 -11.03
CA THR A 31 38.83 7.32 -10.63
C THR A 31 39.20 7.70 -9.19
N ASP A 32 39.04 8.97 -8.82
CA ASP A 32 39.29 9.44 -7.45
C ASP A 32 38.30 8.86 -6.44
N LEU A 33 37.01 8.81 -6.81
CA LEU A 33 35.97 8.21 -5.97
C LEU A 33 36.27 6.73 -5.69
N PHE A 34 36.64 5.95 -6.71
CA PHE A 34 36.91 4.52 -6.55
C PHE A 34 38.26 4.20 -5.89
N LYS A 35 39.23 5.13 -5.88
CA LYS A 35 40.42 5.00 -5.01
C LYS A 35 40.07 5.08 -3.53
N HIS A 36 38.95 5.72 -3.19
CA HIS A 36 38.47 5.92 -1.83
C HIS A 36 37.00 5.52 -1.71
N PRO A 37 36.64 4.24 -1.91
CA PRO A 37 35.25 3.81 -2.09
C PRO A 37 34.37 4.07 -0.86
N HIS A 38 34.96 4.13 0.34
CA HIS A 38 34.26 4.52 1.59
C HIS A 38 33.60 5.90 1.50
N ARG A 39 34.17 6.83 0.70
CA ARG A 39 33.61 8.17 0.51
C ARG A 39 32.19 8.15 -0.04
N LEU A 40 31.85 7.14 -0.86
CA LEU A 40 30.49 6.99 -1.35
C LEU A 40 29.51 6.79 -0.18
N CYS A 41 29.82 5.88 0.74
CA CYS A 41 29.03 5.68 1.95
C CYS A 41 29.03 6.94 2.85
N ASP A 42 30.19 7.53 3.08
CA ASP A 42 30.34 8.67 3.99
C ASP A 42 29.54 9.88 3.53
N TYR A 43 29.58 10.22 2.25
CA TYR A 43 28.87 11.39 1.72
C TYR A 43 27.40 11.10 1.41
N LEU A 44 27.07 9.89 0.96
CA LEU A 44 25.70 9.55 0.57
C LEU A 44 24.82 9.19 1.76
N LEU A 45 25.35 8.39 2.71
CA LEU A 45 24.57 7.76 3.77
C LEU A 45 24.91 8.33 5.15
N SER A 46 26.19 8.46 5.48
CA SER A 46 26.63 8.78 6.85
C SER A 46 26.85 10.26 7.13
N CYS A 47 26.83 11.13 6.11
CA CYS A 47 27.15 12.54 6.29
C CYS A 47 26.12 13.20 7.21
N PRO A 48 26.51 13.89 8.30
CA PRO A 48 25.54 14.47 9.24
C PRO A 48 24.71 15.61 8.61
N ILE A 49 25.22 16.23 7.54
CA ILE A 49 24.59 17.37 6.87
C ILE A 49 23.68 16.87 5.74
N ALA A 50 22.36 17.00 5.91
CA ALA A 50 21.38 16.53 4.93
C ALA A 50 21.54 17.19 3.54
N GLU A 51 21.85 18.49 3.48
CA GLU A 51 22.10 19.20 2.22
C GLU A 51 23.27 18.60 1.44
N VAL A 52 24.34 18.17 2.12
CA VAL A 52 25.49 17.52 1.49
C VAL A 52 25.08 16.16 0.91
N ARG A 53 24.30 15.36 1.64
CA ARG A 53 23.78 14.07 1.12
C ARG A 53 22.93 14.26 -0.13
N VAL A 54 22.08 15.29 -0.16
CA VAL A 54 21.23 15.61 -1.32
C VAL A 54 22.06 16.06 -2.51
N VAL A 55 23.02 16.98 -2.30
CA VAL A 55 23.92 17.45 -3.36
C VAL A 55 24.76 16.29 -3.92
N PHE A 56 25.30 15.44 -3.05
CA PHE A 56 26.09 14.29 -3.47
C PHE A 56 25.25 13.26 -4.24
N THR A 57 24.02 12.98 -3.78
CA THR A 57 23.05 12.17 -4.55
C THR A 57 22.87 12.71 -5.97
N LYS A 58 22.65 14.02 -6.11
CA LYS A 58 22.49 14.66 -7.43
C LYS A 58 23.75 14.51 -8.29
N ILE A 59 24.93 14.69 -7.71
CA ILE A 59 26.21 14.52 -8.41
C ILE A 59 26.34 13.09 -8.94
N ILE A 60 26.08 12.07 -8.12
CA ILE A 60 26.20 10.67 -8.54
C ILE A 60 25.17 10.31 -9.61
N VAL A 61 23.91 10.74 -9.45
CA VAL A 61 22.85 10.54 -10.46
C VAL A 61 23.24 11.18 -11.79
N PHE A 62 23.73 12.42 -11.75
CA PHE A 62 24.16 13.17 -12.93
C PHE A 62 25.36 12.50 -13.60
N LEU A 63 26.37 12.13 -12.82
CA LEU A 63 27.56 11.44 -13.30
C LEU A 63 27.20 10.11 -13.97
N ALA A 64 26.36 9.29 -13.34
CA ALA A 64 25.89 8.04 -13.92
C ALA A 64 25.19 8.28 -15.26
N HIS A 65 24.23 9.22 -15.32
CA HIS A 65 23.48 9.51 -16.55
C HIS A 65 24.37 9.92 -17.72
N PHE A 66 25.33 10.83 -17.50
CA PHE A 66 26.21 11.30 -18.57
C PHE A 66 27.38 10.35 -18.89
N SER A 67 27.57 9.28 -18.11
CA SER A 67 28.65 8.30 -18.31
C SER A 67 28.18 6.94 -18.82
N VAL A 68 26.93 6.83 -19.29
CA VAL A 68 26.37 5.59 -19.85
C VAL A 68 27.18 5.06 -21.04
N GLN A 69 27.78 5.97 -21.84
CA GLN A 69 28.61 5.62 -22.99
C GLN A 69 30.11 5.70 -22.70
N ASP A 70 30.50 6.11 -21.49
CA ASP A 70 31.89 6.23 -21.13
C ASP A 70 32.48 4.85 -20.81
N PRO A 71 33.73 4.57 -21.21
CA PRO A 71 34.39 3.33 -20.85
C PRO A 71 34.61 3.27 -19.33
N PRO A 72 34.49 2.08 -18.73
CA PRO A 72 34.82 1.87 -17.33
C PRO A 72 36.27 2.28 -17.01
N VAL A 73 36.52 2.73 -15.78
CA VAL A 73 37.87 3.04 -15.28
C VAL A 73 38.46 1.85 -14.54
N SER A 74 39.78 1.69 -14.58
CA SER A 74 40.48 0.53 -14.00
C SER A 74 40.30 0.41 -12.49
N SER A 75 40.23 1.54 -11.76
CA SER A 75 40.03 1.56 -10.31
C SER A 75 38.61 1.20 -9.87
N GLY A 76 37.65 1.16 -10.80
CA GLY A 76 36.24 0.87 -10.48
C GLY A 76 35.91 -0.62 -10.33
N TYR A 77 36.87 -1.50 -10.65
CA TYR A 77 36.71 -2.95 -10.48
C TYR A 77 37.18 -3.41 -9.09
N GLY A 78 36.46 -4.36 -8.51
CA GLY A 78 36.73 -4.86 -7.16
C GLY A 78 35.73 -5.93 -6.74
N SER A 79 35.60 -6.16 -5.44
CA SER A 79 34.65 -7.14 -4.89
C SER A 79 33.18 -6.81 -5.20
N TRP A 80 32.87 -5.55 -5.52
CA TRP A 80 31.51 -5.06 -5.80
C TRP A 80 31.14 -4.99 -7.28
N CYS A 81 32.10 -5.13 -8.20
CA CYS A 81 31.87 -4.94 -9.62
C CYS A 81 32.91 -5.70 -10.47
N SER A 82 32.43 -6.68 -11.24
CA SER A 82 33.25 -7.45 -12.18
C SER A 82 33.30 -6.77 -13.56
N ARG A 83 34.30 -7.15 -14.36
CA ARG A 83 34.45 -6.65 -15.75
C ARG A 83 33.35 -7.17 -16.69
N GLU A 84 32.71 -8.27 -16.34
CA GLU A 84 31.59 -8.84 -17.09
C GLU A 84 30.27 -8.13 -16.78
N GLU A 85 30.14 -7.56 -15.58
CA GLU A 85 28.92 -6.89 -15.13
C GLU A 85 28.84 -5.43 -15.63
N ALA A 86 29.96 -4.70 -15.59
CA ALA A 86 30.01 -3.29 -15.97
C ALA A 86 30.55 -3.07 -17.39
N ALA A 87 29.67 -2.61 -18.27
CA ALA A 87 29.99 -2.23 -19.64
C ALA A 87 30.36 -0.74 -19.78
N SER A 88 30.00 0.09 -18.80
CA SER A 88 30.25 1.54 -18.80
C SER A 88 30.72 2.06 -17.45
N LEU A 89 31.22 3.29 -17.42
CA LEU A 89 31.50 3.99 -16.17
C LEU A 89 30.22 4.18 -15.32
N SER A 90 29.07 4.43 -15.97
CA SER A 90 27.78 4.48 -15.27
C SER A 90 27.48 3.17 -14.54
N ASP A 91 27.81 2.02 -15.12
CA ASP A 91 27.61 0.73 -14.47
C ASP A 91 28.47 0.59 -13.22
N GLN A 92 29.74 0.97 -13.29
CA GLN A 92 30.63 0.92 -12.13
C GLN A 92 30.09 1.77 -10.97
N LEU A 93 29.56 2.96 -11.27
CA LEU A 93 28.94 3.83 -10.26
C LEU A 93 27.72 3.17 -9.62
N LEU A 94 26.82 2.62 -10.42
CA LEU A 94 25.60 1.97 -9.92
C LEU A 94 25.90 0.67 -9.17
N CYS A 95 26.87 -0.14 -9.62
CA CYS A 95 27.35 -1.33 -8.91
C CYS A 95 27.98 -0.95 -7.56
N SER A 96 28.77 0.13 -7.52
CA SER A 96 29.36 0.62 -6.26
C SER A 96 28.29 1.08 -5.27
N ALA A 97 27.26 1.79 -5.75
CA ALA A 97 26.11 2.19 -4.94
C ALA A 97 25.30 0.95 -4.46
N ARG A 98 25.07 -0.02 -5.35
CA ARG A 98 24.38 -1.28 -5.03
C ARG A 98 25.07 -2.05 -3.91
N ALA A 99 26.40 -2.08 -3.90
CA ALA A 99 27.17 -2.80 -2.89
C ALA A 99 27.00 -2.22 -1.47
N LEU A 100 26.56 -0.97 -1.33
CA LEU A 100 26.22 -0.38 -0.03
C LEU A 100 24.97 -1.00 0.61
N ALA A 101 24.14 -1.69 -0.18
CA ALA A 101 22.95 -2.41 0.29
C ALA A 101 23.18 -3.91 0.51
N ALA A 102 24.38 -4.44 0.26
CA ALA A 102 24.64 -5.87 0.37
C ALA A 102 24.65 -6.33 1.84
N PRO A 103 23.99 -7.45 2.18
CA PRO A 103 23.98 -7.97 3.55
C PRO A 103 25.39 -8.45 3.97
N PRO A 104 25.73 -8.35 5.28
CA PRO A 104 27.07 -8.61 5.79
C PRO A 104 27.57 -10.06 5.64
N HIS A 105 26.71 -11.02 5.26
CA HIS A 105 27.03 -12.44 5.14
C HIS A 105 27.04 -12.98 3.70
N ALA A 106 27.13 -12.12 2.69
CA ALA A 106 27.26 -12.59 1.31
C ALA A 106 28.55 -13.44 1.15
N PRO A 107 28.46 -14.71 0.69
CA PRO A 107 29.57 -15.66 0.69
C PRO A 107 30.75 -15.26 -0.22
N HIS A 108 30.61 -14.21 -1.02
CA HIS A 108 31.64 -13.66 -1.90
C HIS A 108 32.45 -12.49 -1.31
N ALA A 109 32.30 -12.18 -0.02
CA ALA A 109 33.11 -11.16 0.66
C ALA A 109 34.04 -11.72 1.77
N PRO A 110 34.94 -12.70 1.53
CA PRO A 110 35.73 -13.27 2.62
C PRO A 110 36.81 -12.33 3.18
N HIS A 111 37.11 -11.19 2.53
CA HIS A 111 38.20 -10.30 2.95
C HIS A 111 37.93 -8.84 2.58
N ALA A 112 36.96 -8.19 3.21
CA ALA A 112 36.87 -6.74 3.22
C ALA A 112 37.15 -6.20 4.63
N PRO A 113 38.43 -5.95 5.01
CA PRO A 113 38.77 -5.48 6.36
C PRO A 113 38.21 -4.10 6.72
N HIS A 114 37.57 -3.39 5.80
CA HIS A 114 37.05 -2.03 6.00
C HIS A 114 35.79 -1.73 5.17
N ALA A 115 34.89 -2.71 4.99
CA ALA A 115 33.54 -2.35 4.57
C ALA A 115 32.93 -1.53 5.71
N HIS A 116 33.01 -0.20 5.60
CA HIS A 116 32.23 0.71 6.41
C HIS A 116 30.77 0.38 6.12
N HIS A 117 30.23 -0.56 6.88
CA HIS A 117 28.87 -1.01 6.74
C HIS A 117 27.98 0.20 6.94
N ALA A 118 27.22 0.54 5.90
CA ALA A 118 26.18 1.52 6.03
C ALA A 118 25.29 1.07 7.18
N ASP A 119 25.20 1.92 8.20
CA ASP A 119 24.17 1.77 9.21
C ASP A 119 22.84 1.63 8.46
N HIS A 120 22.15 0.51 8.63
CA HIS A 120 20.95 0.21 7.86
C HIS A 120 19.86 1.29 8.08
N ARG A 121 20.02 2.12 9.12
CA ARG A 121 19.29 3.38 9.36
C ARG A 121 19.31 4.37 8.20
N HIS A 122 20.35 4.38 7.37
CA HIS A 122 20.52 5.35 6.27
C HIS A 122 20.27 4.75 4.89
N LEU A 123 19.93 3.46 4.81
CA LEU A 123 19.65 2.78 3.56
C LEU A 123 18.52 3.40 2.72
N PRO A 124 17.48 4.05 3.30
CA PRO A 124 16.50 4.80 2.51
C PRO A 124 17.09 5.88 1.60
N LEU A 125 18.22 6.49 1.98
CA LEU A 125 18.91 7.48 1.16
C LEU A 125 19.52 6.88 -0.11
N LEU A 126 19.92 5.62 -0.05
CA LEU A 126 20.38 4.89 -1.23
C LEU A 126 19.22 4.63 -2.21
N PHE A 127 18.03 4.29 -1.70
CA PHE A 127 16.84 4.13 -2.54
C PHE A 127 16.37 5.45 -3.15
N ASN A 128 16.60 6.59 -2.48
CA ASN A 128 16.40 7.91 -3.08
C ASN A 128 17.28 8.10 -4.32
N LEU A 129 18.54 7.66 -4.30
CA LEU A 129 19.45 7.72 -5.44
C LEU A 129 18.94 6.88 -6.60
N PHE A 130 18.59 5.62 -6.37
CA PHE A 130 18.08 4.74 -7.43
C PHE A 130 16.77 5.24 -8.01
N HIS A 131 15.86 5.74 -7.16
CA HIS A 131 14.63 6.36 -7.62
C HIS A 131 14.91 7.61 -8.47
N ALA A 132 15.76 8.52 -8.01
CA ALA A 132 16.12 9.72 -8.76
C ALA A 132 16.72 9.39 -10.13
N TYR A 133 17.54 8.34 -10.20
CA TYR A 133 18.09 7.84 -11.45
C TYR A 133 17.01 7.21 -12.36
N ALA A 134 16.14 6.36 -11.83
CA ALA A 134 15.02 5.76 -12.56
C ALA A 134 14.04 6.80 -13.12
N MET A 135 13.93 7.96 -12.50
CA MET A 135 13.05 9.05 -12.96
C MET A 135 13.62 9.85 -14.14
N LEU A 136 14.87 9.62 -14.55
CA LEU A 136 15.46 10.28 -15.74
C LEU A 136 14.89 9.73 -17.06
N GLY A 137 14.54 8.44 -17.11
CA GLY A 137 14.04 7.83 -18.33
C GLY A 137 13.97 6.31 -18.32
N LEU A 138 13.45 5.75 -19.41
CA LEU A 138 13.32 4.30 -19.59
C LEU A 138 14.68 3.60 -19.68
N CYS A 139 15.67 4.25 -20.30
CA CYS A 139 17.03 3.71 -20.43
C CYS A 139 17.66 3.45 -19.04
N GLU A 140 17.50 4.40 -18.12
CA GLU A 140 18.00 4.31 -16.75
C GLU A 140 17.30 3.19 -15.98
N ARG A 141 15.98 3.03 -16.14
CA ARG A 141 15.23 1.92 -15.55
C ARG A 141 15.73 0.57 -16.06
N HIS A 142 15.94 0.44 -17.37
CA HIS A 142 16.49 -0.78 -17.98
C HIS A 142 17.92 -1.08 -17.49
N GLN A 143 18.74 -0.04 -17.28
CA GLN A 143 20.07 -0.22 -16.72
C GLN A 143 20.01 -0.70 -15.27
N LEU A 144 19.16 -0.12 -14.43
CA LEU A 144 18.96 -0.58 -13.04
C LEU A 144 18.45 -2.03 -12.98
N LEU A 145 17.56 -2.42 -13.89
CA LEU A 145 17.10 -3.82 -14.02
C LEU A 145 18.25 -4.76 -14.42
N ARG A 146 19.06 -4.38 -15.41
CA ARG A 146 20.21 -5.18 -15.85
C ARG A 146 21.22 -5.38 -14.72
N LEU A 147 21.48 -4.34 -13.93
CA LEU A 147 22.41 -4.36 -12.80
C LEU A 147 21.81 -4.97 -11.52
N LYS A 148 20.63 -5.61 -11.62
CA LYS A 148 19.98 -6.33 -10.51
C LYS A 148 19.68 -5.45 -9.29
N ILE A 149 19.41 -4.17 -9.52
CA ILE A 149 19.05 -3.23 -8.44
C ILE A 149 17.69 -3.61 -7.85
N LEU A 150 16.74 -4.03 -8.70
CA LEU A 150 15.43 -4.49 -8.23
C LEU A 150 15.54 -5.67 -7.25
N ASP A 151 16.43 -6.62 -7.52
CA ASP A 151 16.66 -7.80 -6.68
C ASP A 151 17.09 -7.37 -5.27
N ILE A 152 18.08 -6.49 -5.19
CA ILE A 152 18.59 -5.96 -3.92
C ILE A 152 17.52 -5.16 -3.18
N VAL A 153 16.77 -4.31 -3.87
CA VAL A 153 15.68 -3.51 -3.28
C VAL A 153 14.60 -4.42 -2.68
N LEU A 154 14.20 -5.47 -3.39
CA LEU A 154 13.18 -6.42 -2.92
C LEU A 154 13.70 -7.30 -1.79
N THR A 155 14.95 -7.75 -1.85
CA THR A 155 15.60 -8.50 -0.76
C THR A 155 15.62 -7.68 0.53
N VAL A 156 16.12 -6.45 0.47
CA VAL A 156 16.16 -5.54 1.63
C VAL A 156 14.76 -5.25 2.17
N CYS A 157 13.76 -5.09 1.29
CA CYS A 157 12.37 -4.82 1.70
C CYS A 157 11.77 -5.94 2.56
N VAL A 158 12.10 -7.19 2.22
CA VAL A 158 11.47 -8.38 2.81
C VAL A 158 12.29 -8.97 3.96
N GLU A 159 13.59 -8.68 4.05
CA GLU A 159 14.40 -9.06 5.21
C GLU A 159 14.00 -8.25 6.45
N ASP A 160 13.71 -8.95 7.56
CA ASP A 160 13.22 -8.38 8.84
C ASP A 160 14.20 -7.46 9.59
N THR A 161 15.25 -6.97 8.92
CA THR A 161 16.22 -6.02 9.52
C THR A 161 15.58 -4.68 9.88
N THR A 162 14.40 -4.36 9.34
CA THR A 162 13.63 -3.16 9.71
C THR A 162 12.86 -3.30 11.03
N SER A 163 12.67 -4.52 11.55
CA SER A 163 11.87 -4.76 12.76
C SER A 163 12.56 -4.29 14.06
N SER A 164 13.88 -4.05 14.02
CA SER A 164 14.67 -3.47 15.11
C SER A 164 14.82 -1.95 15.02
N LEU A 165 14.39 -1.34 13.91
CA LEU A 165 14.40 0.11 13.69
C LEU A 165 13.03 0.67 14.09
N GLY A 166 13.03 1.54 15.10
CA GLY A 166 11.84 1.98 15.81
C GLY A 166 10.63 2.34 14.92
N LYS A 167 9.44 2.04 15.46
CA LYS A 167 8.10 2.09 14.86
C LYS A 167 7.62 3.42 14.22
N TYR A 168 8.49 4.35 13.79
CA TYR A 168 8.09 5.72 13.40
C TYR A 168 8.83 6.37 12.21
N GLN A 169 9.51 5.64 11.32
CA GLN A 169 10.14 6.21 10.11
C GLN A 169 9.37 5.89 8.81
N TYR A 170 8.08 6.20 8.79
CA TYR A 170 7.17 5.99 7.64
C TYR A 170 7.53 6.72 6.32
N PRO A 171 8.12 7.95 6.31
CA PRO A 171 8.36 8.65 5.04
C PRO A 171 9.47 8.04 4.19
N GLU A 172 10.41 7.34 4.82
CA GLU A 172 11.64 6.88 4.20
C GLU A 172 11.50 5.45 3.62
N SER A 173 10.67 4.59 4.23
CA SER A 173 10.37 3.25 3.74
C SER A 173 9.59 3.26 2.42
N ALA A 174 8.70 4.24 2.22
CA ALA A 174 7.95 4.42 0.97
C ALA A 174 8.84 4.48 -0.27
N LYS A 175 10.10 4.92 -0.14
CA LYS A 175 11.02 5.05 -1.28
C LYS A 175 11.40 3.72 -1.92
N ILE A 176 11.48 2.67 -1.11
CA ILE A 176 11.70 1.30 -1.60
C ILE A 176 10.62 0.95 -2.61
N HIS A 177 9.36 1.14 -2.22
CA HIS A 177 8.22 0.83 -3.08
C HIS A 177 8.11 1.74 -4.31
N GLN A 178 8.58 2.98 -4.24
CA GLN A 178 8.69 3.85 -5.43
C GLN A 178 9.71 3.30 -6.44
N VAL A 179 10.88 2.82 -5.98
CA VAL A 179 11.85 2.15 -6.86
C VAL A 179 11.27 0.87 -7.44
N VAL A 180 10.63 0.03 -6.62
CA VAL A 180 9.97 -1.20 -7.10
C VAL A 180 8.92 -0.87 -8.15
N CYS A 181 8.06 0.13 -7.90
CA CYS A 181 7.04 0.59 -8.84
C CYS A 181 7.65 1.00 -10.19
N ALA A 182 8.67 1.87 -10.17
CA ALA A 182 9.32 2.35 -11.38
C ALA A 182 9.98 1.24 -12.21
N LEU A 183 10.57 0.24 -11.56
CA LEU A 183 11.30 -0.83 -12.25
C LEU A 183 10.38 -1.97 -12.70
N VAL A 184 9.47 -2.45 -11.84
CA VAL A 184 8.59 -3.59 -12.13
C VAL A 184 7.65 -3.29 -13.30
N ARG A 185 7.13 -2.06 -13.39
CA ARG A 185 6.24 -1.63 -14.49
C ARG A 185 6.90 -1.59 -15.88
N CYS A 186 8.23 -1.64 -15.93
CA CYS A 186 8.99 -1.76 -17.17
C CYS A 186 9.15 -3.22 -17.62
N CYS A 187 8.91 -4.19 -16.73
CA CYS A 187 9.15 -5.60 -17.02
C CYS A 187 7.98 -6.26 -17.78
N ASP A 188 8.30 -7.33 -18.50
CA ASP A 188 7.30 -8.27 -19.02
C ASP A 188 6.84 -9.20 -17.89
N VAL A 189 5.54 -9.16 -17.61
CA VAL A 189 4.86 -10.04 -16.65
C VAL A 189 3.76 -10.87 -17.32
N SER A 190 3.70 -10.91 -18.65
CA SER A 190 2.62 -11.57 -19.40
C SER A 190 2.47 -13.05 -19.05
N ALA A 191 3.59 -13.74 -18.78
CA ALA A 191 3.60 -15.14 -18.33
C ALA A 191 2.97 -15.36 -16.93
N ARG A 192 2.68 -14.29 -16.19
CA ARG A 192 2.00 -14.29 -14.90
C ARG A 192 0.55 -13.83 -15.01
N CYS A 193 0.09 -13.44 -16.19
CA CYS A 193 -1.27 -12.99 -16.43
C CYS A 193 -2.13 -14.13 -17.00
N GLN A 194 -3.36 -14.23 -16.54
CA GLN A 194 -4.37 -15.19 -16.97
C GLN A 194 -5.74 -14.51 -16.95
N SER A 195 -6.52 -14.66 -18.02
CA SER A 195 -7.89 -14.18 -18.06
C SER A 195 -8.81 -14.98 -17.14
N ALA A 196 -9.76 -14.31 -16.50
CA ALA A 196 -10.84 -14.99 -15.78
C ALA A 196 -11.65 -15.92 -16.71
N ASN A 197 -11.70 -15.60 -18.00
CA ASN A 197 -12.44 -16.35 -19.01
C ASN A 197 -11.49 -17.27 -19.82
N ALA A 198 -10.32 -17.62 -19.28
CA ALA A 198 -9.36 -18.48 -19.95
C ALA A 198 -9.95 -19.86 -20.32
N GLY A 199 -10.91 -20.37 -19.54
CA GLY A 199 -11.64 -21.61 -19.86
C GLY A 199 -12.45 -21.53 -21.16
N GLU A 200 -12.83 -20.34 -21.59
CA GLU A 200 -13.53 -20.05 -22.86
C GLU A 200 -12.55 -19.68 -23.98
N GLY A 201 -11.24 -19.79 -23.74
CA GLY A 201 -10.19 -19.44 -24.71
C GLY A 201 -9.83 -17.96 -24.76
N ALA A 202 -10.34 -17.13 -23.84
CA ALA A 202 -9.99 -15.71 -23.79
C ALA A 202 -8.52 -15.50 -23.39
N LEU A 203 -7.83 -14.62 -24.11
CA LEU A 203 -6.46 -14.21 -23.80
C LEU A 203 -6.43 -13.05 -22.79
N PRO A 204 -5.37 -12.93 -21.98
CA PRO A 204 -5.20 -11.79 -21.08
C PRO A 204 -5.17 -10.46 -21.84
N LEU A 205 -5.82 -9.44 -21.29
CA LEU A 205 -5.77 -8.08 -21.81
C LEU A 205 -4.38 -7.44 -21.61
N PRO A 206 -3.93 -6.56 -22.53
CA PRO A 206 -2.69 -5.81 -22.34
C PRO A 206 -2.79 -4.91 -21.10
N ASN A 207 -1.72 -4.87 -20.31
CA ASN A 207 -1.70 -4.15 -19.04
C ASN A 207 -1.57 -2.63 -19.25
N PRO A 208 -2.61 -1.81 -18.96
CA PRO A 208 -2.58 -0.36 -19.16
C PRO A 208 -1.74 0.36 -18.09
N PHE A 209 -1.38 -0.35 -17.01
CA PHE A 209 -0.54 0.17 -15.94
C PHE A 209 0.94 -0.13 -16.17
N ALA A 210 1.30 -0.76 -17.29
CA ALA A 210 2.68 -0.93 -17.69
C ALA A 210 3.24 0.41 -18.19
N ASP A 211 4.54 0.65 -18.01
CA ASP A 211 5.12 1.88 -18.55
C ASP A 211 5.11 1.87 -20.08
N PRO A 212 4.75 3.00 -20.73
CA PRO A 212 4.65 3.06 -22.19
C PRO A 212 6.03 2.90 -22.80
N GLN A 213 6.14 1.97 -23.75
CA GLN A 213 7.37 1.77 -24.50
C GLN A 213 7.40 2.79 -25.65
N PRO A 214 8.52 3.52 -25.87
CA PRO A 214 8.63 4.46 -26.99
C PRO A 214 8.33 3.75 -28.31
N ALA A 215 7.62 4.40 -29.23
CA ALA A 215 7.23 3.81 -30.52
C ALA A 215 8.43 3.28 -31.34
N HIS A 216 9.62 3.85 -31.13
CA HIS A 216 10.87 3.47 -31.78
C HIS A 216 11.65 2.37 -31.04
N ALA A 217 11.24 2.02 -29.82
CA ALA A 217 11.86 0.95 -29.04
C ALA A 217 11.24 -0.39 -29.45
N HIS A 218 11.81 -1.03 -30.46
CA HIS A 218 11.38 -2.33 -30.99
C HIS A 218 11.87 -3.54 -30.16
N GLY A 219 12.52 -3.31 -29.01
CA GLY A 219 13.02 -4.38 -28.15
C GLY A 219 11.93 -5.00 -27.27
N PRO A 220 12.06 -6.29 -26.89
CA PRO A 220 11.19 -6.89 -25.88
C PRO A 220 11.40 -6.19 -24.53
N ARG A 221 10.32 -6.11 -23.73
CA ARG A 221 10.42 -5.66 -22.34
C ARG A 221 11.37 -6.58 -21.56
N PRO A 222 12.18 -6.06 -20.63
CA PRO A 222 13.00 -6.89 -19.77
C PRO A 222 12.15 -7.89 -18.98
N SER A 223 12.61 -9.13 -18.83
CA SER A 223 11.97 -10.07 -17.91
C SER A 223 12.37 -9.78 -16.46
N LEU A 224 11.50 -10.09 -15.51
CA LEU A 224 11.89 -10.13 -14.10
C LEU A 224 12.99 -11.17 -13.86
N SER A 225 13.92 -10.87 -12.96
CA SER A 225 14.88 -11.86 -12.47
C SER A 225 14.17 -12.94 -11.66
N ALA A 226 14.81 -14.10 -11.48
CA ALA A 226 14.28 -15.16 -10.62
C ALA A 226 14.11 -14.69 -9.17
N ALA A 227 15.05 -13.89 -8.64
CA ALA A 227 14.99 -13.37 -7.28
C ALA A 227 13.82 -12.38 -7.09
N ALA A 228 13.64 -11.45 -8.03
CA ALA A 228 12.52 -10.52 -7.99
C ALA A 228 11.17 -11.25 -8.16
N ALA A 229 11.12 -12.22 -9.07
CA ALA A 229 9.93 -13.04 -9.29
C ALA A 229 9.58 -13.90 -8.06
N ASP A 230 10.56 -14.42 -7.34
CA ASP A 230 10.35 -15.18 -6.10
C ASP A 230 9.66 -14.30 -5.04
N VAL A 231 10.20 -13.11 -4.79
CA VAL A 231 9.61 -12.16 -3.82
C VAL A 231 8.18 -11.79 -4.22
N LEU A 232 7.98 -11.42 -5.49
CA LEU A 232 6.69 -10.91 -5.96
C LEU A 232 5.63 -12.01 -6.16
N TYR A 233 5.98 -13.21 -6.59
CA TYR A 233 4.97 -14.23 -6.97
C TYR A 233 4.95 -15.47 -6.09
N ASN A 234 6.05 -15.80 -5.39
CA ASN A 234 6.09 -16.94 -4.46
C ASN A 234 5.91 -16.48 -3.01
N ARG A 235 6.43 -15.29 -2.67
CA ARG A 235 6.34 -14.67 -1.34
C ARG A 235 5.38 -13.48 -1.30
N THR A 236 4.39 -13.48 -2.19
CA THR A 236 3.43 -12.39 -2.42
C THR A 236 2.83 -11.83 -1.13
N GLY A 237 2.40 -12.68 -0.19
CA GLY A 237 1.78 -12.22 1.06
C GLY A 237 2.73 -11.41 1.95
N SER A 238 4.01 -11.76 2.00
CA SER A 238 5.02 -11.06 2.77
C SER A 238 5.30 -9.66 2.19
N TYR A 239 5.50 -9.58 0.88
CA TYR A 239 5.68 -8.28 0.22
C TYR A 239 4.40 -7.44 0.22
N MET A 240 3.23 -8.04 0.05
CA MET A 240 1.95 -7.35 0.08
C MET A 240 1.71 -6.67 1.43
N LYS A 241 2.04 -7.35 2.54
CA LYS A 241 1.97 -6.77 3.89
C LYS A 241 2.86 -5.53 4.03
N LYS A 242 4.11 -5.62 3.58
CA LYS A 242 5.04 -4.48 3.54
C LYS A 242 4.49 -3.32 2.70
N LEU A 243 4.01 -3.61 1.49
CA LEU A 243 3.43 -2.62 0.60
C LEU A 243 2.20 -1.93 1.24
N THR A 244 1.34 -2.69 1.92
CA THR A 244 0.19 -2.10 2.65
C THR A 244 0.59 -1.25 3.82
N GLU A 245 1.58 -1.69 4.58
CA GLU A 245 2.04 -0.98 5.77
C GLU A 245 2.79 0.29 5.37
N GLU A 246 3.62 0.28 4.33
CA GLU A 246 4.63 1.33 4.09
C GLU A 246 4.30 2.33 2.94
N CYS A 247 3.49 1.96 1.93
CA CYS A 247 3.13 2.89 0.82
C CYS A 247 1.70 2.74 0.30
N CYS A 248 0.81 1.97 0.92
CA CYS A 248 -0.54 1.86 0.38
C CYS A 248 -1.26 3.22 0.41
N GLY A 249 -1.93 3.55 -0.69
CA GLY A 249 -2.59 4.84 -0.90
C GLY A 249 -1.68 5.97 -1.38
N CYS A 250 -0.36 5.75 -1.44
CA CYS A 250 0.53 6.59 -2.25
C CYS A 250 0.28 6.31 -3.75
N GLU A 251 0.51 7.28 -4.64
CA GLU A 251 0.23 7.12 -6.07
C GLU A 251 1.03 5.94 -6.67
N GLU A 252 2.29 5.80 -6.30
CA GLU A 252 3.15 4.71 -6.77
C GLU A 252 2.70 3.34 -6.25
N GLY A 253 2.23 3.26 -5.00
CA GLY A 253 1.74 2.04 -4.38
C GLY A 253 0.46 1.54 -5.06
N ILE A 254 -0.48 2.45 -5.33
CA ILE A 254 -1.69 2.14 -6.10
C ILE A 254 -1.32 1.68 -7.51
N ARG A 255 -0.44 2.41 -8.21
CA ARG A 255 0.01 2.06 -9.57
C ARG A 255 0.69 0.68 -9.62
N LEU A 256 1.50 0.35 -8.62
CA LEU A 256 2.14 -0.96 -8.51
C LEU A 256 1.12 -2.07 -8.25
N LEU A 257 0.14 -1.83 -7.37
CA LEU A 257 -0.95 -2.77 -7.12
C LEU A 257 -1.75 -3.05 -8.39
N GLN A 258 -2.14 -2.00 -9.11
CA GLN A 258 -2.88 -2.12 -10.35
C GLN A 258 -2.09 -2.88 -11.42
N PHE A 259 -0.79 -2.59 -11.55
CA PHE A 259 0.07 -3.32 -12.47
C PHE A 259 0.15 -4.82 -12.14
N LEU A 260 0.37 -5.19 -10.88
CA LEU A 260 0.55 -6.58 -10.46
C LEU A 260 -0.76 -7.37 -10.41
N CYS A 261 -1.90 -6.71 -10.16
CA CYS A 261 -3.21 -7.36 -10.11
C CYS A 261 -3.88 -7.50 -11.48
N TRP A 262 -3.45 -6.75 -12.50
CA TRP A 262 -4.07 -6.75 -13.82
C TRP A 262 -3.97 -8.14 -14.46
N GLU A 263 -5.12 -8.72 -14.80
CA GLU A 263 -5.22 -10.06 -15.36
C GLU A 263 -4.50 -11.10 -14.46
N ASN A 264 -4.47 -10.90 -13.14
CA ASN A 264 -3.79 -11.80 -12.20
C ASN A 264 -4.65 -12.10 -10.97
N ALA A 265 -5.20 -13.31 -10.93
CA ALA A 265 -6.07 -13.76 -9.83
C ALA A 265 -5.34 -13.89 -8.49
N GLY A 266 -4.10 -14.38 -8.49
CA GLY A 266 -3.33 -14.62 -7.27
C GLY A 266 -3.01 -13.33 -6.54
N TRP A 267 -2.48 -12.35 -7.27
CA TRP A 267 -2.23 -11.01 -6.73
C TRP A 267 -3.51 -10.29 -6.34
N SER A 268 -4.56 -10.34 -7.18
CA SER A 268 -5.86 -9.75 -6.85
C SER A 268 -6.42 -10.29 -5.53
N ARG A 269 -6.33 -11.60 -5.30
CA ARG A 269 -6.79 -12.24 -4.05
C ARG A 269 -5.99 -11.76 -2.83
N MET A 270 -4.67 -11.70 -2.92
CA MET A 270 -3.81 -11.27 -1.81
C MET A 270 -3.99 -9.79 -1.49
N ALA A 271 -4.06 -8.94 -2.52
CA ALA A 271 -4.33 -7.52 -2.35
C ALA A 271 -5.69 -7.28 -1.71
N LEU A 272 -6.75 -7.99 -2.14
CA LEU A 272 -8.07 -7.88 -1.52
C LEU A 272 -8.08 -8.35 -0.07
N ALA A 273 -7.50 -9.52 0.21
CA ALA A 273 -7.45 -10.04 1.57
C ALA A 273 -6.76 -9.03 2.50
N GLU A 274 -5.62 -8.48 2.10
CA GLU A 274 -4.87 -7.53 2.93
C GLU A 274 -5.58 -6.18 3.07
N LEU A 275 -6.11 -5.61 1.98
CA LEU A 275 -6.83 -4.34 2.06
C LEU A 275 -8.13 -4.45 2.88
N LEU A 276 -8.88 -5.56 2.78
CA LEU A 276 -10.07 -5.78 3.62
C LEU A 276 -9.71 -5.89 5.10
N TRP A 277 -8.59 -6.54 5.42
CA TRP A 277 -8.08 -6.57 6.79
C TRP A 277 -7.71 -5.20 7.31
N GLN A 278 -7.03 -4.38 6.50
CA GLN A 278 -6.74 -2.99 6.86
C GLN A 278 -8.04 -2.19 7.06
N MET A 279 -9.06 -2.38 6.22
CA MET A 279 -10.37 -1.76 6.43
C MET A 279 -11.04 -2.19 7.73
N ALA A 280 -10.85 -3.44 8.17
CA ALA A 280 -11.43 -3.97 9.39
C ALA A 280 -10.68 -3.55 10.68
N TYR A 281 -9.35 -3.39 10.61
CA TYR A 281 -8.52 -3.28 11.82
C TYR A 281 -7.61 -2.05 11.90
N ALA A 282 -7.34 -1.35 10.78
CA ALA A 282 -6.48 -0.16 10.83
C ALA A 282 -7.10 0.98 11.64
N PHE A 283 -6.24 1.91 12.06
CA PHE A 283 -6.65 3.12 12.77
C PHE A 283 -7.40 4.09 11.85
N CYS A 284 -8.33 4.89 12.41
CA CYS A 284 -9.18 5.84 11.68
C CYS A 284 -8.41 6.67 10.64
N TYR A 285 -7.25 7.22 11.03
CA TYR A 285 -6.46 8.12 10.20
C TYR A 285 -5.79 7.43 9.00
N GLU A 286 -5.70 6.10 9.02
CA GLU A 286 -5.13 5.30 7.92
C GLU A 286 -6.21 4.69 7.02
N LEU A 287 -7.48 4.65 7.46
CA LEU A 287 -8.55 4.02 6.68
C LEU A 287 -8.69 4.63 5.28
N ARG A 288 -8.47 5.94 5.14
CA ARG A 288 -8.56 6.63 3.85
C ARG A 288 -7.59 6.05 2.81
N ARG A 289 -6.30 5.89 3.18
CA ARG A 289 -5.28 5.40 2.23
C ARG A 289 -5.57 3.97 1.76
N HIS A 290 -6.16 3.14 2.63
CA HIS A 290 -6.57 1.77 2.30
C HIS A 290 -7.85 1.75 1.45
N ALA A 291 -8.82 2.62 1.76
CA ALA A 291 -10.05 2.78 0.98
C ALA A 291 -9.76 3.27 -0.45
N ASP A 292 -8.82 4.21 -0.62
CA ASP A 292 -8.41 4.73 -1.92
C ASP A 292 -7.72 3.63 -2.77
N ALA A 293 -6.83 2.84 -2.17
CA ALA A 293 -6.19 1.71 -2.85
C ALA A 293 -7.18 0.59 -3.22
N LEU A 294 -8.08 0.23 -2.31
CA LEU A 294 -9.12 -0.77 -2.58
C LEU A 294 -10.06 -0.29 -3.68
N THR A 295 -10.47 0.98 -3.64
CA THR A 295 -11.26 1.60 -4.71
C THR A 295 -10.57 1.47 -6.08
N ALA A 296 -9.28 1.81 -6.16
CA ALA A 296 -8.52 1.74 -7.41
C ALA A 296 -8.43 0.30 -7.94
N LEU A 297 -8.30 -0.69 -7.05
CA LEU A 297 -8.28 -2.11 -7.38
C LEU A 297 -9.63 -2.63 -7.89
N LEU A 298 -10.74 -2.18 -7.29
CA LEU A 298 -12.09 -2.58 -7.69
C LEU A 298 -12.54 -1.99 -9.03
N LEU A 299 -11.93 -0.88 -9.45
CA LEU A 299 -12.28 -0.17 -10.68
C LEU A 299 -11.38 -0.53 -11.86
N MET A 300 -10.43 -1.45 -11.68
CA MET A 300 -9.67 -1.99 -12.81
C MET A 300 -10.60 -2.79 -13.73
N GLU A 301 -10.71 -2.36 -14.98
CA GLU A 301 -11.59 -2.94 -16.01
C GLU A 301 -10.90 -4.08 -16.79
N ASP A 302 -10.42 -5.08 -16.05
CA ASP A 302 -9.92 -6.33 -16.62
C ASP A 302 -10.96 -7.47 -16.46
N SER A 303 -10.64 -8.66 -16.95
CA SER A 303 -11.55 -9.82 -16.84
C SER A 303 -11.84 -10.26 -15.40
N TRP A 304 -11.05 -9.82 -14.42
CA TRP A 304 -11.21 -10.14 -12.99
C TRP A 304 -12.01 -9.09 -12.21
N GLN A 305 -12.43 -7.99 -12.82
CA GLN A 305 -13.14 -6.90 -12.13
C GLN A 305 -14.34 -7.38 -11.33
N HIS A 306 -15.21 -8.18 -11.95
CA HIS A 306 -16.40 -8.71 -11.29
C HIS A 306 -16.06 -9.56 -10.07
N HIS A 307 -15.05 -10.43 -10.17
CA HIS A 307 -14.57 -11.26 -9.06
C HIS A 307 -14.03 -10.40 -7.91
N ARG A 308 -13.28 -9.34 -8.22
CA ARG A 308 -12.74 -8.45 -7.19
C ARG A 308 -13.85 -7.73 -6.43
N ILE A 309 -14.83 -7.18 -7.15
CA ILE A 309 -15.99 -6.50 -6.58
C ILE A 309 -16.81 -7.46 -5.72
N HIS A 310 -17.15 -8.63 -6.24
CA HIS A 310 -17.92 -9.64 -5.52
C HIS A 310 -17.23 -10.03 -4.20
N ASN A 311 -15.92 -10.31 -4.24
CA ASN A 311 -15.16 -10.69 -3.05
C ASN A 311 -14.96 -9.54 -2.05
N ALA A 312 -14.91 -8.29 -2.51
CA ALA A 312 -14.89 -7.15 -1.59
C ALA A 312 -16.21 -6.95 -0.85
N ILE A 313 -17.34 -7.25 -1.49
CA ILE A 313 -18.67 -7.18 -0.86
C ILE A 313 -18.91 -8.36 0.09
N LYS A 314 -18.62 -9.59 -0.36
CA LYS A 314 -18.88 -10.83 0.39
C LYS A 314 -17.81 -11.13 1.45
N GLY A 315 -16.55 -10.82 1.15
CA GLY A 315 -15.37 -11.31 1.89
C GLY A 315 -14.61 -12.37 1.10
N VAL A 316 -13.34 -12.56 1.46
CA VAL A 316 -12.44 -13.54 0.81
C VAL A 316 -12.41 -14.86 1.59
N SER A 317 -12.58 -14.80 2.92
CA SER A 317 -12.67 -15.93 3.84
C SER A 317 -13.41 -15.48 5.11
N GLU A 318 -13.68 -16.40 6.04
CA GLU A 318 -14.26 -16.05 7.35
C GLU A 318 -13.38 -15.05 8.14
N GLU A 319 -12.06 -15.21 8.08
CA GLU A 319 -11.11 -14.29 8.73
C GLU A 319 -10.94 -12.95 7.98
N ARG A 320 -11.43 -12.86 6.74
CA ARG A 320 -11.31 -11.68 5.88
C ARG A 320 -12.72 -11.25 5.42
N PRO A 321 -13.52 -10.67 6.35
CA PRO A 321 -14.91 -10.30 6.06
C PRO A 321 -15.00 -9.24 4.98
N GLY A 322 -16.12 -9.24 4.26
CA GLY A 322 -16.41 -8.23 3.25
C GLY A 322 -16.80 -6.88 3.86
N LEU A 323 -16.77 -5.83 3.04
CA LEU A 323 -17.00 -4.45 3.46
C LEU A 323 -18.34 -4.24 4.18
N LEU A 324 -19.41 -4.92 3.74
CA LEU A 324 -20.72 -4.79 4.37
C LEU A 324 -20.75 -5.36 5.79
N GLU A 325 -20.07 -6.49 5.99
CA GLU A 325 -19.96 -7.12 7.30
C GLU A 325 -19.05 -6.33 8.23
N THR A 326 -17.90 -5.89 7.72
CA THR A 326 -17.00 -4.97 8.44
C THR A 326 -17.74 -3.72 8.90
N ALA A 327 -18.57 -3.13 8.04
CA ALA A 327 -19.33 -1.94 8.38
C ALA A 327 -20.37 -2.21 9.47
N LEU A 328 -21.13 -3.30 9.35
CA LEU A 328 -22.16 -3.67 10.32
C LEU A 328 -21.57 -3.95 11.70
N SER A 329 -20.45 -4.67 11.76
CA SER A 329 -19.74 -4.98 13.00
C SER A 329 -19.17 -3.72 13.66
N ALA A 330 -18.79 -2.71 12.88
CA ALA A 330 -18.21 -1.47 13.37
C ALA A 330 -19.24 -0.39 13.78
N ARG A 331 -20.50 -0.51 13.37
CA ARG A 331 -21.49 0.59 13.42
C ARG A 331 -21.80 1.15 14.82
N SER A 332 -21.58 0.40 15.90
CA SER A 332 -21.86 0.84 17.28
C SER A 332 -20.65 1.41 18.02
N HIS A 333 -19.43 0.95 17.70
CA HIS A 333 -18.22 1.26 18.46
C HIS A 333 -17.17 2.02 17.64
N TYR A 334 -17.30 2.01 16.32
CA TYR A 334 -16.33 2.55 15.37
C TYR A 334 -17.04 3.08 14.12
N GLN A 335 -17.97 4.01 14.33
CA GLN A 335 -18.87 4.53 13.29
C GLN A 335 -18.12 5.10 12.07
N LYS A 336 -16.94 5.73 12.24
CA LYS A 336 -16.15 6.21 11.09
C LYS A 336 -15.66 5.10 10.17
N ARG A 337 -15.36 3.91 10.69
CA ARG A 337 -15.01 2.72 9.88
C ARG A 337 -16.21 2.21 9.13
N ALA A 338 -17.36 2.12 9.81
CA ALA A 338 -18.62 1.75 9.17
C ALA A 338 -18.94 2.72 8.01
N TYR A 339 -18.83 4.02 8.26
CA TYR A 339 -19.00 5.05 7.25
C TYR A 339 -17.97 4.97 6.12
N ALA A 340 -16.69 4.73 6.41
CA ALA A 340 -15.65 4.58 5.38
C ALA A 340 -15.95 3.41 4.44
N CYS A 341 -16.41 2.27 4.98
CA CYS A 341 -16.84 1.13 4.18
C CYS A 341 -18.05 1.47 3.32
N VAL A 342 -19.09 2.10 3.89
CA VAL A 342 -20.28 2.55 3.14
C VAL A 342 -19.88 3.51 2.03
N LYS A 343 -19.09 4.54 2.34
CA LYS A 343 -18.61 5.54 1.38
C LYS A 343 -17.84 4.92 0.23
N LEU A 344 -16.98 3.93 0.51
CA LEU A 344 -16.26 3.17 -0.50
C LEU A 344 -17.24 2.43 -1.43
N VAL A 345 -18.17 1.66 -0.86
CA VAL A 345 -19.17 0.89 -1.63
C VAL A 345 -20.01 1.83 -2.52
N VAL A 346 -20.56 2.92 -1.98
CA VAL A 346 -21.27 3.95 -2.78
C VAL A 346 -20.37 4.48 -3.90
N GLY A 347 -19.12 4.82 -3.56
CA GLY A 347 -18.17 5.37 -4.52
C GLY A 347 -17.87 4.42 -5.68
N VAL A 348 -17.81 3.11 -5.45
CA VAL A 348 -17.59 2.12 -6.53
C VAL A 348 -18.87 1.91 -7.33
N MET A 349 -20.03 1.81 -6.68
CA MET A 349 -21.33 1.70 -7.35
C MET A 349 -21.63 2.87 -8.29
N CYS A 350 -21.27 4.10 -7.92
CA CYS A 350 -21.38 5.26 -8.81
C CYS A 350 -20.52 5.17 -10.08
N ARG A 351 -19.50 4.30 -10.12
CA ARG A 351 -18.52 4.21 -11.20
C ARG A 351 -18.62 2.93 -12.02
N THR A 352 -19.27 1.89 -11.51
CA THR A 352 -19.50 0.65 -12.27
C THR A 352 -20.79 -0.04 -11.87
N PRO A 353 -21.63 -0.45 -12.85
CA PRO A 353 -22.86 -1.20 -12.58
C PRO A 353 -22.60 -2.61 -12.05
N LEU A 354 -21.37 -3.13 -12.18
CA LEU A 354 -20.98 -4.42 -11.59
C LEU A 354 -21.09 -4.39 -10.07
N ALA A 355 -20.78 -3.26 -9.43
CA ALA A 355 -20.89 -3.12 -7.98
C ALA A 355 -22.33 -3.01 -7.50
N VAL A 356 -23.20 -2.33 -8.24
CA VAL A 356 -24.65 -2.32 -7.97
C VAL A 356 -25.19 -3.74 -8.02
N ARG A 357 -24.89 -4.49 -9.08
CA ARG A 357 -25.28 -5.90 -9.20
C ARG A 357 -24.72 -6.76 -8.06
N ALA A 358 -23.46 -6.60 -7.69
CA ALA A 358 -22.85 -7.37 -6.61
C ALA A 358 -23.53 -7.16 -5.24
N VAL A 359 -24.01 -5.94 -4.95
CA VAL A 359 -24.74 -5.63 -3.72
C VAL A 359 -26.19 -6.11 -3.79
N HIS A 360 -26.89 -5.87 -4.90
CA HIS A 360 -28.33 -6.07 -4.97
C HIS A 360 -28.78 -7.46 -5.45
N ALA A 361 -27.95 -8.19 -6.21
CA ALA A 361 -28.30 -9.53 -6.70
C ALA A 361 -28.23 -10.61 -5.59
N GLN A 362 -27.44 -10.38 -4.53
CA GLN A 362 -27.29 -11.32 -3.42
C GLN A 362 -28.22 -10.92 -2.27
N PRO A 363 -29.18 -11.77 -1.86
CA PRO A 363 -30.17 -11.42 -0.82
C PRO A 363 -29.53 -10.96 0.50
N ASP A 364 -28.48 -11.64 0.94
CA ASP A 364 -27.76 -11.31 2.17
C ASP A 364 -27.03 -9.97 2.08
N ALA A 365 -26.36 -9.70 0.96
CA ALA A 365 -25.68 -8.43 0.74
C ALA A 365 -26.69 -7.27 0.68
N ARG A 366 -27.81 -7.46 -0.02
CA ARG A 366 -28.91 -6.50 -0.11
C ARG A 366 -29.50 -6.20 1.27
N ARG A 367 -29.75 -7.23 2.09
CA ARG A 367 -30.23 -7.06 3.47
C ARG A 367 -29.23 -6.25 4.32
N ARG A 368 -27.94 -6.61 4.28
CA ARG A 368 -26.88 -5.89 5.01
C ARG A 368 -26.76 -4.44 4.55
N TRP A 369 -26.89 -4.19 3.25
CA TRP A 369 -26.87 -2.86 2.67
C TRP A 369 -28.02 -1.98 3.21
N ARG A 370 -29.26 -2.46 3.17
CA ARG A 370 -30.42 -1.71 3.72
C ARG A 370 -30.23 -1.37 5.20
N GLN A 371 -29.71 -2.31 5.99
CA GLN A 371 -29.42 -2.06 7.42
C GLN A 371 -28.36 -0.97 7.62
N LEU A 372 -27.36 -0.88 6.75
CA LEU A 372 -26.35 0.18 6.81
C LEU A 372 -26.92 1.55 6.40
N LEU A 373 -27.84 1.59 5.43
CA LEU A 373 -28.49 2.84 5.04
C LEU A 373 -29.41 3.37 6.14
N ALA A 374 -30.21 2.50 6.76
CA ALA A 374 -31.03 2.85 7.91
C ALA A 374 -30.17 3.36 9.07
N TRP A 375 -29.07 2.67 9.39
CA TRP A 375 -28.12 3.12 10.41
C TRP A 375 -27.54 4.50 10.09
N LEU A 376 -27.08 4.74 8.85
CA LEU A 376 -26.47 6.01 8.47
C LEU A 376 -27.49 7.16 8.50
N GLN A 377 -28.73 6.90 8.09
CA GLN A 377 -29.85 7.84 8.20
C GLN A 377 -30.09 8.20 9.68
N ASP A 378 -30.26 7.20 10.54
CA ASP A 378 -30.49 7.40 11.98
C ASP A 378 -29.38 8.25 12.63
N GLU A 379 -28.10 7.94 12.38
CA GLU A 379 -26.98 8.69 12.95
C GLU A 379 -26.95 10.16 12.45
N LEU A 380 -27.33 10.39 11.19
CA LEU A 380 -27.45 11.72 10.62
C LEU A 380 -28.69 12.49 11.12
N ASP A 381 -29.69 11.81 11.70
CA ASP A 381 -30.94 12.39 12.20
C ASP A 381 -31.01 12.55 13.73
N ARG A 382 -30.36 11.67 14.53
CA ARG A 382 -30.32 11.65 16.02
C ARG A 382 -30.03 12.96 16.78
N TYR A 383 -29.57 14.02 16.13
CA TYR A 383 -29.28 15.36 16.68
C TYR A 383 -29.88 16.51 15.81
N GLY A 384 -31.03 16.27 15.15
CA GLY A 384 -31.91 17.30 14.54
C GLY A 384 -33.03 17.75 15.49
N PRO A 385 -33.68 18.89 15.23
CA PRO A 385 -33.92 19.98 16.19
C PRO A 385 -34.90 19.61 17.31
N GLY A 386 -34.36 19.34 18.50
CA GLY A 386 -35.18 19.02 19.69
C GLY A 386 -34.36 18.67 20.94
N GLY A 387 -33.07 18.33 20.78
CA GLY A 387 -32.14 18.18 21.90
C GLY A 387 -31.72 19.54 22.45
N TYR A 388 -32.26 19.92 23.61
CA TYR A 388 -31.86 21.11 24.36
C TYR A 388 -30.32 21.18 24.49
N GLY A 389 -29.70 22.19 23.86
CA GLY A 389 -28.32 22.60 24.19
C GLY A 389 -27.30 22.77 23.06
N SER A 390 -27.68 22.86 21.78
CA SER A 390 -26.72 23.28 20.74
C SER A 390 -27.18 24.55 20.05
N TYR A 391 -26.70 25.69 20.58
CA TYR A 391 -26.83 26.99 19.94
C TYR A 391 -26.27 26.92 18.52
N GLY A 392 -27.05 27.44 17.58
CA GLY A 392 -26.76 27.42 16.16
C GLY A 392 -25.33 27.81 15.82
N THR A 393 -24.64 26.92 15.12
CA THR A 393 -23.52 27.30 14.28
C THR A 393 -23.94 27.05 12.85
N TRP A 394 -24.40 28.10 12.16
CA TRP A 394 -24.59 28.14 10.70
C TRP A 394 -23.22 28.17 9.99
N SER A 395 -22.32 27.29 10.41
CA SER A 395 -21.07 26.97 9.73
C SER A 395 -21.09 25.45 9.56
N PRO A 396 -20.86 24.91 8.36
CA PRO A 396 -20.76 23.46 8.19
C PRO A 396 -19.72 22.93 9.18
N PRO A 397 -19.90 21.76 9.82
CA PRO A 397 -18.79 21.08 10.46
C PRO A 397 -17.72 20.88 9.38
N SER A 398 -16.67 21.69 9.43
CA SER A 398 -15.60 21.76 8.42
C SER A 398 -14.67 20.55 8.51
N ILE A 399 -14.97 19.64 9.43
CA ILE A 399 -14.13 18.52 9.79
C ILE A 399 -14.64 17.29 9.01
N SER A 400 -13.80 16.78 8.10
CA SER A 400 -14.11 15.57 7.35
C SER A 400 -13.97 14.35 8.26
N ASN A 401 -14.91 13.42 8.16
CA ASN A 401 -14.83 12.09 8.79
C ASN A 401 -13.58 11.28 8.38
N GLU A 402 -12.89 11.69 7.32
CA GLU A 402 -11.66 11.06 6.86
C GLU A 402 -10.40 11.62 7.54
N THR A 403 -10.51 12.79 8.17
CA THR A 403 -9.37 13.52 8.74
C THR A 403 -9.47 13.74 10.24
N SER A 404 -10.64 13.55 10.84
CA SER A 404 -10.83 13.70 12.29
C SER A 404 -10.43 12.46 13.08
N SER A 405 -9.84 12.70 14.25
CA SER A 405 -9.25 11.68 15.13
C SER A 405 -10.23 10.90 16.00
N GLY A 406 -11.53 11.22 15.98
CA GLY A 406 -12.56 10.47 16.74
C GLY A 406 -13.00 9.14 16.11
N TYR A 407 -13.73 8.32 16.86
CA TYR A 407 -14.33 7.06 16.40
C TYR A 407 -15.77 7.20 15.88
N PHE A 408 -16.49 8.21 16.38
CA PHE A 408 -17.89 8.47 16.10
C PHE A 408 -18.07 9.29 14.81
N LEU A 409 -19.17 9.04 14.10
CA LEU A 409 -19.50 9.72 12.87
C LEU A 409 -19.83 11.18 13.14
N GLU A 410 -19.11 12.08 12.46
CA GLU A 410 -19.39 13.50 12.45
C GLU A 410 -20.41 13.82 11.35
N ARG A 411 -21.43 14.62 11.69
CA ARG A 411 -22.40 15.09 10.70
C ARG A 411 -21.68 15.99 9.71
N SER A 412 -21.65 15.57 8.46
CA SER A 412 -20.98 16.31 7.40
C SER A 412 -21.80 16.29 6.13
N ASN A 413 -21.63 17.32 5.29
CA ASN A 413 -22.25 17.34 3.96
C ASN A 413 -21.79 16.15 3.11
N SER A 414 -20.55 15.67 3.29
CA SER A 414 -20.07 14.46 2.61
C SER A 414 -20.89 13.23 3.01
N ALA A 415 -21.21 13.07 4.30
CA ALA A 415 -21.97 11.92 4.76
C ALA A 415 -23.41 11.95 4.23
N ARG A 416 -24.07 13.12 4.26
CA ARG A 416 -25.40 13.31 3.67
C ARG A 416 -25.41 13.00 2.17
N LYS A 417 -24.47 13.55 1.41
CA LYS A 417 -24.34 13.26 -0.03
C LYS A 417 -24.06 11.79 -0.33
N THR A 418 -23.33 11.10 0.56
CA THR A 418 -23.07 9.66 0.43
C THR A 418 -24.36 8.88 0.60
N LEU A 419 -25.17 9.22 1.60
CA LEU A 419 -26.47 8.59 1.84
C LEU A 419 -27.47 8.86 0.70
N GLU A 420 -27.55 10.09 0.22
CA GLU A 420 -28.40 10.47 -0.92
C GLU A 420 -28.05 9.64 -2.17
N LYS A 421 -26.76 9.56 -2.51
CA LYS A 421 -26.29 8.71 -3.61
C LYS A 421 -26.58 7.23 -3.39
N ALA A 422 -26.48 6.75 -2.14
CA ALA A 422 -26.77 5.37 -1.83
C ALA A 422 -28.22 5.00 -2.14
N TYR A 423 -29.18 5.87 -1.81
CA TYR A 423 -30.59 5.66 -2.16
C TYR A 423 -30.83 5.72 -3.67
N GLN A 424 -30.16 6.62 -4.40
CA GLN A 424 -30.25 6.69 -5.87
C GLN A 424 -29.74 5.42 -6.58
N LEU A 425 -28.91 4.62 -5.91
CA LEU A 425 -28.32 3.40 -6.46
C LEU A 425 -29.12 2.14 -6.09
N CYS A 426 -30.13 2.26 -5.23
CA CYS A 426 -31.07 1.17 -5.01
C CYS A 426 -31.91 0.98 -6.28
N PRO A 427 -32.06 -0.26 -6.79
CA PRO A 427 -33.00 -0.52 -7.86
C PRO A 427 -34.40 -0.10 -7.42
N GLU A 428 -35.21 0.41 -8.35
CA GLU A 428 -36.64 0.54 -8.13
C GLU A 428 -37.15 -0.83 -7.68
N GLU A 429 -37.79 -0.89 -6.51
CA GLU A 429 -38.38 -2.13 -6.03
C GLU A 429 -39.45 -2.48 -7.07
N GLU A 430 -39.19 -3.51 -7.89
CA GLU A 430 -40.29 -4.26 -8.50
C GLU A 430 -41.10 -4.71 -7.30
N GLU A 431 -42.25 -4.07 -7.10
CA GLU A 431 -43.25 -4.48 -6.12
C GLU A 431 -43.35 -5.99 -6.24
N GLU A 432 -42.87 -6.70 -5.22
CA GLU A 432 -43.17 -8.12 -5.08
C GLU A 432 -44.70 -8.12 -5.04
N GLU A 433 -45.34 -8.43 -6.17
CA GLU A 433 -46.80 -8.53 -6.30
C GLU A 433 -47.28 -9.25 -5.07
N GLU A 434 -48.06 -8.51 -4.29
CA GLU A 434 -48.62 -8.95 -3.04
C GLU A 434 -49.13 -10.37 -3.22
N ASP A 435 -48.65 -11.28 -2.37
CA ASP A 435 -49.24 -12.59 -2.13
C ASP A 435 -50.61 -12.41 -1.44
N GLU A 436 -51.44 -11.46 -1.91
CA GLU A 436 -52.85 -11.28 -1.61
C GLU A 436 -53.67 -12.12 -2.59
N SER A 437 -53.46 -13.43 -2.55
CA SER A 437 -54.41 -14.38 -3.17
C SER A 437 -54.66 -15.61 -2.32
N ARG A 438 -54.71 -15.47 -0.98
CA ARG A 438 -55.24 -16.51 -0.08
C ARG A 438 -56.05 -15.99 1.11
N GLU A 439 -56.94 -15.05 0.89
CA GLU A 439 -58.13 -14.90 1.75
C GLU A 439 -59.41 -14.77 0.90
N ALA A 440 -59.91 -15.90 0.42
CA ALA A 440 -61.31 -16.06 0.04
C ALA A 440 -61.70 -17.54 0.12
N GLY A 441 -62.22 -17.95 1.27
CA GLY A 441 -62.67 -19.34 1.48
C GLY A 441 -63.13 -19.64 2.90
N SER A 442 -64.21 -18.98 3.32
CA SER A 442 -64.93 -19.25 4.57
C SER A 442 -65.39 -20.71 4.70
N GLY A 443 -65.32 -21.28 5.92
CA GLY A 443 -66.38 -22.18 6.41
C GLY A 443 -66.00 -23.53 7.03
N SER A 444 -65.87 -23.53 8.37
CA SER A 444 -66.64 -24.37 9.33
C SER A 444 -66.40 -25.90 9.49
N GLY A 445 -66.24 -26.31 10.77
CA GLY A 445 -66.64 -27.61 11.35
C GLY A 445 -65.48 -28.49 11.86
N SER A 446 -65.11 -28.52 13.16
CA SER A 446 -65.73 -29.21 14.33
C SER A 446 -65.22 -30.64 14.62
N GLY A 447 -64.81 -30.91 15.87
CA GLY A 447 -64.61 -32.25 16.51
C GLY A 447 -63.14 -32.58 16.84
N GLU A 448 -62.68 -32.50 18.10
CA GLU A 448 -62.69 -33.57 19.15
C GLU A 448 -62.00 -34.88 18.68
N ALA A 449 -61.17 -35.62 19.42
CA ALA A 449 -60.48 -35.56 20.71
C ALA A 449 -59.49 -36.75 20.67
N GLY A 450 -58.38 -36.72 21.43
CA GLY A 450 -57.43 -37.85 21.46
C GLY A 450 -56.36 -37.62 22.51
N ASP A 451 -56.57 -38.28 23.64
CA ASP A 451 -55.88 -38.18 24.91
C ASP A 451 -54.56 -38.99 24.94
N ASP A 452 -53.79 -38.71 26.01
CA ASP A 452 -52.98 -39.67 26.78
C ASP A 452 -51.46 -39.84 26.52
N SER A 453 -50.71 -39.26 27.48
CA SER A 453 -49.68 -39.84 28.37
C SER A 453 -48.25 -40.18 27.90
N GLY A 454 -47.30 -39.73 28.73
CA GLY A 454 -45.97 -40.30 28.87
C GLY A 454 -44.94 -39.34 29.47
N ASP A 455 -44.87 -39.27 30.79
CA ASP A 455 -43.79 -38.67 31.58
C ASP A 455 -42.39 -39.16 31.16
N ASP A 456 -41.38 -38.29 31.24
CA ASP A 456 -40.09 -38.66 31.84
C ASP A 456 -39.32 -37.39 32.28
N GLU A 457 -38.89 -37.43 33.53
CA GLU A 457 -38.11 -36.41 34.22
C GLU A 457 -36.66 -36.28 33.69
N ALA A 458 -36.09 -35.10 33.89
CA ALA A 458 -34.75 -34.68 33.51
C ALA A 458 -33.61 -35.51 34.15
N PRO A 459 -32.36 -35.30 33.68
CA PRO A 459 -31.53 -34.41 34.49
C PRO A 459 -30.72 -33.38 33.69
N ASP A 460 -30.39 -32.30 34.42
CA ASP A 460 -29.41 -31.28 34.10
C ASP A 460 -28.11 -31.85 33.50
N ASP A 461 -27.64 -31.24 32.41
CA ASP A 461 -26.21 -31.11 32.13
C ASP A 461 -25.92 -29.70 31.60
N ASP A 462 -25.22 -28.94 32.44
CA ASP A 462 -24.60 -27.64 32.19
C ASP A 462 -23.63 -27.74 31.00
N GLU A 463 -23.91 -27.06 29.89
CA GLU A 463 -22.90 -26.76 28.86
C GLU A 463 -22.62 -25.25 28.84
N PRO A 464 -21.35 -24.81 29.02
CA PRO A 464 -21.05 -23.41 29.25
C PRO A 464 -21.16 -22.58 27.96
N ALA A 465 -21.83 -21.44 28.08
CA ALA A 465 -21.90 -20.40 27.07
C ALA A 465 -20.49 -20.01 26.52
N PRO A 466 -20.36 -19.67 25.22
CA PRO A 466 -19.09 -19.28 24.64
C PRO A 466 -18.54 -18.05 25.35
N ARG A 467 -17.32 -18.17 25.89
CA ARG A 467 -16.58 -17.11 26.58
C ARG A 467 -16.46 -15.87 25.68
N ARG A 468 -17.22 -14.83 26.04
CA ARG A 468 -17.01 -13.45 25.61
C ARG A 468 -15.56 -13.07 25.95
N LEU A 469 -14.72 -12.84 24.94
CA LEU A 469 -13.39 -12.23 25.12
C LEU A 469 -13.59 -10.84 25.72
N GLN A 470 -13.46 -10.76 27.04
CA GLN A 470 -13.48 -9.52 27.80
C GLN A 470 -12.16 -8.79 27.50
N LEU A 471 -12.23 -7.76 26.66
CA LEU A 471 -11.15 -6.80 26.51
C LEU A 471 -10.80 -6.26 27.89
N ALA A 472 -9.53 -6.44 28.31
CA ALA A 472 -9.03 -5.88 29.55
C ALA A 472 -9.23 -4.35 29.55
N PRO A 473 -9.63 -3.75 30.68
CA PRO A 473 -9.73 -2.30 30.78
C PRO A 473 -8.35 -1.65 30.56
N PRO A 474 -8.29 -0.43 30.02
CA PRO A 474 -7.04 0.26 29.80
C PRO A 474 -6.27 0.43 31.12
N ALA A 475 -4.96 0.17 31.08
CA ALA A 475 -4.08 0.36 32.23
C ALA A 475 -4.18 1.81 32.76
N PRO A 476 -4.16 2.01 34.09
CA PRO A 476 -4.18 3.35 34.66
C PRO A 476 -2.94 4.15 34.21
N PRO A 477 -3.05 5.48 34.09
CA PRO A 477 -1.92 6.32 33.70
C PRO A 477 -0.76 6.16 34.68
N ALA A 478 0.45 6.11 34.12
CA ALA A 478 1.69 6.00 34.90
C ALA A 478 1.80 7.15 35.93
N PRO A 479 2.29 6.87 37.15
CA PRO A 479 2.48 7.91 38.15
C PRO A 479 3.49 8.95 37.67
N PRO A 480 3.34 10.22 38.06
CA PRO A 480 4.27 11.28 37.68
C PRO A 480 5.69 10.95 38.16
N ALA A 481 6.67 11.21 37.29
CA ALA A 481 8.07 10.98 37.58
C ALA A 481 8.51 11.76 38.84
N PRO A 482 9.35 11.16 39.71
CA PRO A 482 9.87 11.86 40.88
C PRO A 482 10.73 13.06 40.47
N PRO A 483 10.74 14.14 41.26
CA PRO A 483 11.53 15.33 40.94
C PRO A 483 13.03 14.99 40.90
N ALA A 484 13.72 15.56 39.91
CA ALA A 484 15.15 15.37 39.70
C ALA A 484 15.96 15.80 40.94
N PRO A 485 17.02 15.06 41.31
CA PRO A 485 17.88 15.43 42.43
C PRO A 485 18.61 16.75 42.14
N PRO A 486 18.87 17.57 43.18
CA PRO A 486 19.57 18.83 43.00
C PRO A 486 21.00 18.61 42.51
N ALA A 487 21.42 19.46 41.56
CA ALA A 487 22.76 19.43 40.98
C ALA A 487 23.84 19.65 42.06
N PRO A 488 24.98 18.92 42.01
CA PRO A 488 26.07 19.12 42.94
C PRO A 488 26.70 20.49 42.74
N GLN A 489 26.76 21.27 43.83
CA GLN A 489 27.60 22.47 43.89
C GLN A 489 29.06 22.01 43.90
N GLY A 490 29.80 22.37 42.84
CA GLY A 490 31.24 22.15 42.76
C GLY A 490 32.02 23.18 43.60
N PRO A 491 33.26 22.82 44.01
CA PRO A 491 34.18 23.73 44.71
C PRO A 491 34.72 24.85 43.82
#